data_AF-A0A1F9H893-F1
#
_entry.id   AF-A0A1F9H893-F1
#
_cell.length_a   1.000
_cell.length_b   1.000
_cell.length_c   1.000
_cell.angle_alpha   90.00
_cell.angle_beta   90.00
_cell.angle_gamma   90.00
#
_symmetry.space_group_name_H-M   'P 1'
#
loop_
_entity.id
_entity.type
_entity.pdbx_description
1 polymer ?
#
loop_
_entity_poly.entity_id
_entity_poly.type
_entity_poly.pdbx_seq_one_letter_code
_entity_poly.pdbx_strand_id
1 'polypeptide(L)'
;MLMIVLIIISCLFFNTFLHAQEDTPATVSSQEELPNEIIKRTPKIEMYRCDECHDSEESFNSKIRPMAKDKDHESITTFHPEKKDDPNFWCNNCHASKNYNKLILQSEEKISFNESYRLCGQCHGPTLKDWKNNIHGKVVGGWLNNKKQHSCTSCHNAHDPKMKQVDPIPEPTRSKKS
;
A
#
# COMPACT_ATOMS: atom_id res chain seq x y z
N MET A 1 -21.51 -24.72 75.79
CA MET A 1 -20.11 -24.57 75.34
C MET A 1 -19.83 -25.57 74.22
N LEU A 2 -20.45 -25.40 73.04
CA LEU A 2 -20.08 -26.07 71.78
C LEU A 2 -20.88 -25.47 70.60
N MET A 3 -20.89 -24.14 70.46
CA MET A 3 -21.74 -23.43 69.49
C MET A 3 -21.01 -22.29 68.76
N ILE A 4 -19.68 -22.41 68.58
CA ILE A 4 -18.82 -21.28 68.12
C ILE A 4 -17.91 -21.62 66.92
N VAL A 5 -17.90 -22.84 66.37
CA VAL A 5 -16.84 -23.22 65.38
C VAL A 5 -17.30 -23.23 63.91
N LEU A 6 -18.59 -23.05 63.58
CA LEU A 6 -19.07 -23.25 62.20
C LEU A 6 -19.45 -21.99 61.40
N ILE A 7 -19.16 -20.78 61.88
CA ILE A 7 -19.53 -19.52 61.18
C ILE A 7 -18.32 -18.79 60.57
N ILE A 8 -17.08 -19.25 60.79
CA ILE A 8 -15.87 -18.52 60.35
C ILE A 8 -15.37 -18.96 58.95
N ILE A 9 -15.95 -20.01 58.34
CA ILE A 9 -15.49 -20.52 57.02
C ILE A 9 -16.30 -19.96 55.84
N SER A 10 -17.24 -19.02 56.05
CA SER A 10 -18.03 -18.44 54.95
C SER A 10 -17.63 -17.01 54.53
N CYS A 11 -16.72 -16.34 55.24
CA CYS A 11 -16.44 -14.91 55.01
C CYS A 11 -15.07 -14.60 54.38
N LEU A 12 -14.29 -15.59 53.94
CA LEU A 12 -12.94 -15.37 53.39
C LEU A 12 -12.81 -15.62 51.87
N PHE A 13 -13.90 -15.87 51.16
CA PHE A 13 -13.90 -15.95 49.68
C PHE A 13 -14.66 -14.80 49.00
N PHE A 14 -14.87 -13.70 49.72
CA PHE A 14 -15.57 -12.51 49.22
C PHE A 14 -14.64 -11.29 49.19
N ASN A 15 -13.39 -11.43 48.71
CA ASN A 15 -12.53 -10.24 48.54
C ASN A 15 -11.35 -10.37 47.57
N THR A 16 -11.58 -10.93 46.39
CA THR A 16 -10.65 -10.76 45.26
C THR A 16 -11.40 -10.66 43.93
N PHE A 17 -12.41 -9.78 43.86
CA PHE A 17 -12.73 -9.13 42.59
C PHE A 17 -11.73 -7.99 42.40
N LEU A 18 -10.50 -8.36 42.02
CA LEU A 18 -9.66 -7.47 41.23
C LEU A 18 -10.55 -7.03 40.07
N HIS A 19 -10.79 -5.73 39.95
CA HIS A 19 -11.32 -5.14 38.73
C HIS A 19 -10.27 -5.36 37.64
N ALA A 20 -10.27 -6.56 37.06
CA ALA A 20 -9.76 -6.76 35.72
C ALA A 20 -10.73 -5.97 34.84
N GLN A 21 -10.39 -4.71 34.59
CA GLN A 21 -10.90 -4.01 33.44
C GLN A 21 -10.45 -4.86 32.26
N GLU A 22 -11.38 -5.65 31.74
CA GLU A 22 -11.23 -6.28 30.45
C GLU A 22 -11.11 -5.10 29.48
N ASP A 23 -9.86 -4.71 29.19
CA ASP A 23 -9.55 -3.84 28.09
C ASP A 23 -10.06 -4.58 26.85
N THR A 24 -11.32 -4.31 26.51
CA THR A 24 -11.91 -4.72 25.25
C THR A 24 -10.90 -4.29 24.20
N PRO A 25 -10.34 -5.21 23.39
CA PRO A 25 -9.45 -4.81 22.34
C PRO A 25 -10.29 -3.90 21.45
N ALA A 26 -9.99 -2.60 21.51
CA ALA A 26 -10.53 -1.63 20.60
C ALA A 26 -10.26 -2.22 19.22
N THR A 27 -11.31 -2.65 18.54
CA THR A 27 -11.25 -2.94 17.13
C THR A 27 -10.95 -1.59 16.49
N VAL A 28 -9.66 -1.29 16.37
CA VAL A 28 -9.17 -0.16 15.59
C VAL A 28 -9.49 -0.54 14.15
N SER A 29 -10.71 -0.20 13.73
CA SER A 29 -11.05 -0.09 12.33
C SER A 29 -10.27 1.10 11.81
N SER A 30 -9.00 0.88 11.44
CA SER A 30 -8.10 1.88 10.88
C SER A 30 -8.44 2.17 9.42
N GLN A 31 -9.71 2.48 9.15
CA GLN A 31 -10.08 3.24 7.97
C GLN A 31 -9.78 4.72 8.32
N GLU A 32 -8.50 5.06 8.42
CA GLU A 32 -8.09 6.47 8.53
C GLU A 32 -8.59 7.17 7.25
N GLU A 33 -9.58 8.05 7.38
CA GLU A 33 -10.18 8.73 6.24
C GLU A 33 -9.10 9.50 5.47
N LEU A 34 -8.97 9.20 4.18
CA LEU A 34 -8.06 9.94 3.32
C LEU A 34 -8.57 11.38 3.14
N PRO A 35 -7.67 12.38 3.19
CA PRO A 35 -8.08 13.78 3.13
C PRO A 35 -8.60 14.21 1.76
N ASN A 36 -8.35 13.43 0.70
CA ASN A 36 -8.73 13.74 -0.67
C ASN A 36 -9.23 12.50 -1.43
N GLU A 37 -10.10 12.72 -2.42
CA GLU A 37 -10.46 11.68 -3.39
C GLU A 37 -9.23 11.28 -4.22
N ILE A 38 -8.98 9.98 -4.37
CA ILE A 38 -7.85 9.49 -5.19
C ILE A 38 -8.24 9.39 -6.66
N ILE A 39 -7.44 9.98 -7.54
CA ILE A 39 -7.60 9.86 -8.99
C ILE A 39 -7.38 8.41 -9.39
N LYS A 40 -8.41 7.79 -9.98
CA LYS A 40 -8.41 6.38 -10.36
C LYS A 40 -7.31 6.09 -11.38
N ARG A 41 -6.47 5.10 -11.07
CA ARG A 41 -5.38 4.61 -11.94
C ARG A 41 -5.87 3.62 -12.98
N THR A 42 -6.85 2.79 -12.61
CA THR A 42 -7.34 1.66 -13.43
C THR A 42 -7.71 2.08 -14.86
N PRO A 43 -8.46 3.18 -15.11
CA PRO A 43 -8.83 3.58 -16.47
C PRO A 43 -7.66 4.05 -17.35
N LYS A 44 -6.46 4.21 -16.78
CA LYS A 44 -5.25 4.67 -17.49
C LYS A 44 -4.25 3.54 -17.74
N ILE A 45 -4.61 2.30 -17.45
CA ILE A 45 -3.75 1.13 -17.70
C ILE A 45 -4.03 0.69 -19.14
N GLU A 46 -3.00 0.67 -19.98
CA GLU A 46 -3.15 0.37 -21.41
C GLU A 46 -3.65 -1.05 -21.67
N MET A 47 -3.10 -2.04 -20.95
CA MET A 47 -3.45 -3.47 -21.08
C MET A 47 -4.38 -3.93 -19.95
N TYR A 48 -5.54 -3.30 -19.83
CA TYR A 48 -6.59 -3.67 -18.88
C TYR A 48 -7.88 -4.00 -19.65
N ARG A 49 -8.59 -5.12 -19.38
CA ARG A 49 -8.48 -5.96 -18.17
C ARG A 49 -7.52 -7.14 -18.30
N CYS A 50 -6.84 -7.49 -17.19
CA CYS A 50 -5.83 -8.55 -17.19
C CYS A 50 -6.43 -9.95 -17.35
N ASP A 51 -7.68 -10.16 -16.95
CA ASP A 51 -8.41 -11.42 -17.07
C ASP A 51 -8.87 -11.73 -18.51
N GLU A 52 -8.65 -10.83 -19.47
CA GLU A 52 -8.86 -11.13 -20.89
C GLU A 52 -7.81 -12.11 -21.43
N CYS A 53 -6.60 -12.09 -20.86
CA CYS A 53 -5.54 -13.07 -21.15
C CYS A 53 -5.25 -14.01 -19.98
N HIS A 54 -5.58 -13.61 -18.75
CA HIS A 54 -5.38 -14.41 -17.54
C HIS A 54 -6.70 -14.97 -16.99
N ASP A 55 -7.30 -15.89 -17.76
CA ASP A 55 -8.62 -16.47 -17.52
C ASP A 55 -8.59 -17.89 -16.91
N SER A 56 -7.44 -18.56 -16.96
CA SER A 56 -7.27 -19.94 -16.48
C SER A 56 -6.13 -20.09 -15.47
N GLU A 57 -6.10 -21.18 -14.69
CA GLU A 57 -5.00 -21.43 -13.74
C GLU A 57 -3.63 -21.53 -14.42
N GLU A 58 -3.58 -22.07 -15.63
CA GLU A 58 -2.36 -22.22 -16.44
C GLU A 58 -1.80 -20.88 -16.91
N SER A 59 -2.65 -19.88 -17.09
CA SER A 59 -2.25 -18.52 -17.46
C SER A 59 -1.52 -17.79 -16.33
N PHE A 60 -1.72 -18.21 -15.07
CA PHE A 60 -1.07 -17.62 -13.91
C PHE A 60 0.27 -18.30 -13.64
N ASN A 61 1.34 -17.53 -13.66
CA ASN A 61 2.67 -18.06 -13.39
C ASN A 61 3.45 -17.16 -12.43
N SER A 62 3.44 -17.56 -11.16
CA SER A 62 4.11 -16.89 -10.05
C SER A 62 5.58 -17.27 -9.89
N LYS A 63 6.12 -18.18 -10.72
CA LYS A 63 7.52 -18.59 -10.62
C LYS A 63 8.42 -17.55 -11.27
N ILE A 64 9.52 -17.22 -10.57
CA ILE A 64 10.61 -16.40 -11.09
C ILE A 64 11.21 -17.10 -12.32
N ARG A 65 11.33 -16.37 -13.43
CA ARG A 65 11.82 -16.88 -14.70
C ARG A 65 12.28 -15.73 -15.60
N PRO A 66 13.13 -15.98 -16.61
CA PRO A 66 13.33 -15.00 -17.68
C PRO A 66 12.01 -14.63 -18.34
N MET A 67 11.82 -13.35 -18.66
CA MET A 67 10.67 -12.94 -19.46
C MET A 67 10.71 -13.57 -20.85
N ALA A 68 9.58 -14.08 -21.29
CA ALA A 68 9.45 -14.68 -22.61
C ALA A 68 9.57 -13.57 -23.66
N LYS A 69 10.45 -13.77 -24.63
CA LYS A 69 10.62 -12.87 -25.78
C LYS A 69 9.39 -12.92 -26.68
N ASP A 70 9.10 -11.81 -27.36
CA ASP A 70 8.01 -11.64 -28.30
C ASP A 70 6.62 -11.90 -27.67
N LYS A 71 6.44 -11.50 -26.41
CA LYS A 71 5.18 -11.63 -25.63
C LYS A 71 4.74 -10.30 -25.03
N ASP A 72 3.47 -10.22 -24.64
CA ASP A 72 2.79 -9.00 -24.17
C ASP A 72 3.47 -8.28 -23.00
N HIS A 73 4.23 -9.01 -22.18
CA HIS A 73 4.92 -8.47 -21.00
C HIS A 73 6.44 -8.31 -21.18
N GLU A 74 6.99 -8.56 -22.38
CA GLU A 74 8.45 -8.55 -22.62
C GLU A 74 9.11 -7.22 -22.24
N SER A 75 8.43 -6.10 -22.46
CA SER A 75 8.96 -4.76 -22.15
C SER A 75 8.90 -4.40 -20.67
N ILE A 76 8.31 -5.23 -19.82
CA ILE A 76 8.21 -4.96 -18.38
C ILE A 76 9.48 -5.47 -17.71
N THR A 77 10.36 -4.53 -17.39
CA THR A 77 11.54 -4.77 -16.55
C THR A 77 11.29 -4.19 -15.15
N THR A 78 11.54 -4.97 -14.10
CA THR A 78 11.43 -4.48 -12.73
C THR A 78 12.79 -3.95 -12.25
N PHE A 79 12.83 -2.77 -11.65
CA PHE A 79 13.99 -2.18 -10.99
C PHE A 79 13.60 -1.81 -9.55
N HIS A 80 13.16 -2.81 -8.80
CA HIS A 80 12.71 -2.65 -7.42
C HIS A 80 12.90 -3.99 -6.67
N PRO A 81 13.46 -3.99 -5.45
CA PRO A 81 13.79 -2.83 -4.62
C PRO A 81 15.13 -2.16 -4.97
N GLU A 82 16.13 -2.91 -5.45
CA GLU A 82 17.49 -2.38 -5.57
C GLU A 82 18.06 -2.43 -6.99
N LYS A 83 17.75 -3.48 -7.75
CA LYS A 83 18.36 -3.75 -9.06
C LYS A 83 17.36 -4.27 -10.07
N LYS A 84 17.81 -4.30 -11.32
CA LYS A 84 17.10 -4.92 -12.43
C LYS A 84 16.76 -6.39 -12.10
N ASP A 85 15.50 -6.76 -12.30
CA ASP A 85 14.97 -8.12 -12.20
C ASP A 85 15.44 -8.83 -10.91
N ASP A 86 15.30 -8.15 -9.77
CA ASP A 86 15.71 -8.69 -8.46
C ASP A 86 14.96 -10.00 -8.18
N PRO A 87 15.65 -11.14 -8.01
CA PRO A 87 14.99 -12.43 -7.79
C PRO A 87 14.21 -12.50 -6.47
N ASN A 88 14.47 -11.60 -5.52
CA ASN A 88 13.71 -11.55 -4.26
C ASN A 88 12.40 -10.75 -4.37
N PHE A 89 12.18 -10.06 -5.50
CA PHE A 89 11.01 -9.23 -5.75
C PHE A 89 10.43 -9.53 -7.13
N TRP A 90 9.52 -10.50 -7.16
CA TRP A 90 8.79 -10.92 -8.35
C TRP A 90 7.42 -10.23 -8.47
N CYS A 91 6.74 -10.45 -9.58
CA CYS A 91 5.46 -9.80 -9.91
C CYS A 91 4.42 -9.98 -8.79
N ASN A 92 4.37 -11.16 -8.18
CA ASN A 92 3.40 -11.53 -7.14
C ASN A 92 3.72 -10.99 -5.74
N ASN A 93 4.86 -10.28 -5.56
CA ASN A 93 5.09 -9.48 -4.36
C ASN A 93 4.19 -8.24 -4.33
N CYS A 94 3.67 -7.82 -5.49
CA CYS A 94 2.79 -6.65 -5.62
C CYS A 94 1.44 -7.01 -6.23
N HIS A 95 1.39 -7.94 -7.19
CA HIS A 95 0.17 -8.40 -7.83
C HIS A 95 -0.39 -9.65 -7.14
N ALA A 96 -1.73 -9.74 -7.03
CA ALA A 96 -2.34 -10.91 -6.44
C ALA A 96 -2.22 -12.13 -7.36
N SER A 97 -1.71 -13.23 -6.79
CA SER A 97 -1.72 -14.52 -7.50
C SER A 97 -3.15 -14.94 -7.82
N LYS A 98 -3.36 -15.52 -9.01
CA LYS A 98 -4.67 -15.92 -9.54
C LYS A 98 -5.68 -14.79 -9.73
N ASN A 99 -5.26 -13.52 -9.61
CA ASN A 99 -6.10 -12.36 -9.92
C ASN A 99 -5.22 -11.14 -10.22
N TYR A 100 -4.66 -11.06 -11.42
CA TYR A 100 -3.78 -9.97 -11.80
C TYR A 100 -4.49 -8.61 -11.98
N ASN A 101 -5.84 -8.57 -11.91
CA ASN A 101 -6.61 -7.33 -11.80
C ASN A 101 -6.49 -6.64 -10.41
N LYS A 102 -5.79 -7.28 -9.46
CA LYS A 102 -5.65 -6.81 -8.08
C LYS A 102 -4.19 -6.78 -7.66
N LEU A 103 -3.89 -5.86 -6.75
CA LEU A 103 -2.65 -5.87 -5.98
C LEU A 103 -2.84 -6.67 -4.70
N ILE A 104 -1.74 -7.10 -4.07
CA ILE A 104 -1.74 -7.88 -2.83
C ILE A 104 -0.94 -7.16 -1.75
N LEU A 105 -1.52 -6.98 -0.57
CA LEU A 105 -0.84 -6.46 0.61
C LEU A 105 -0.07 -7.58 1.34
N GLN A 106 0.82 -7.22 2.27
CA GLN A 106 1.50 -8.21 3.14
C GLN A 106 0.50 -8.95 4.05
N SER A 107 -0.65 -8.34 4.33
CA SER A 107 -1.78 -8.97 5.03
C SER A 107 -2.60 -9.93 4.16
N GLU A 108 -2.18 -10.17 2.91
CA GLU A 108 -2.91 -10.92 1.87
C GLU A 108 -4.23 -10.26 1.40
N GLU A 109 -4.51 -9.04 1.85
CA GLU A 109 -5.64 -8.27 1.36
C GLU A 109 -5.43 -7.90 -0.12
N LYS A 110 -6.46 -8.15 -0.94
CA LYS A 110 -6.47 -7.80 -2.37
C LYS A 110 -7.06 -6.41 -2.57
N ILE A 111 -6.26 -5.48 -3.08
CA ILE A 111 -6.66 -4.09 -3.27
C ILE A 111 -6.72 -3.70 -4.75
N SER A 112 -7.41 -2.60 -5.06
CA SER A 112 -7.44 -2.05 -6.43
C SER A 112 -6.12 -1.37 -6.79
N PHE A 113 -5.81 -1.27 -8.09
CA PHE A 113 -4.74 -0.38 -8.58
C PHE A 113 -4.94 1.09 -8.18
N ASN A 114 -6.17 1.50 -7.89
CA ASN A 114 -6.46 2.85 -7.40
C ASN A 114 -5.92 3.09 -5.98
N GLU A 115 -5.63 2.01 -5.25
CA GLU A 115 -5.17 2.04 -3.87
C GLU A 115 -3.69 1.73 -3.73
N SER A 116 -2.89 1.87 -4.80
CA SER A 116 -1.46 1.52 -4.80
C SER A 116 -0.66 2.16 -3.66
N TYR A 117 -1.10 3.32 -3.14
CA TYR A 117 -0.49 3.97 -1.99
C TYR A 117 -0.50 3.09 -0.72
N ARG A 118 -1.52 2.24 -0.54
CA ARG A 118 -1.61 1.28 0.57
C ARG A 118 -0.49 0.25 0.48
N LEU A 119 -0.24 -0.27 -0.73
CA LEU A 119 0.84 -1.23 -1.00
C LEU A 119 2.21 -0.59 -0.78
N CYS A 120 2.47 0.54 -1.44
CA CYS A 120 3.77 1.23 -1.37
C CYS A 120 4.10 1.67 0.06
N GLY A 121 3.08 2.11 0.82
CA GLY A 121 3.24 2.60 2.18
C GLY A 121 3.63 1.56 3.22
N GLN A 122 3.51 0.26 2.93
CA GLN A 122 3.95 -0.81 3.84
C GLN A 122 5.47 -0.74 4.10
N CYS A 123 6.24 -0.27 3.12
CA CYS A 123 7.69 -0.09 3.24
C CYS A 123 8.09 1.40 3.19
N HIS A 124 7.37 2.23 2.44
CA HIS A 124 7.65 3.67 2.29
C HIS A 124 6.80 4.54 3.22
N GLY A 125 6.76 4.19 4.51
CA GLY A 125 5.95 4.87 5.53
C GLY A 125 6.16 6.39 5.60
N PRO A 126 7.40 6.91 5.64
CA PRO A 126 7.65 8.36 5.64
C PRO A 126 7.07 9.06 4.40
N THR A 127 7.27 8.50 3.22
CA THR A 127 6.72 9.03 1.96
C THR A 127 5.19 8.98 1.95
N LEU A 128 4.58 7.90 2.45
CA LEU A 128 3.13 7.80 2.57
C LEU A 128 2.57 8.87 3.51
N LYS A 129 3.23 9.10 4.65
CA LYS A 129 2.84 10.15 5.61
C LYS A 129 2.90 11.54 4.95
N ASP A 130 3.98 11.85 4.25
CA ASP A 130 4.13 13.12 3.55
C ASP A 130 3.11 13.27 2.40
N TRP A 131 2.80 12.17 1.71
CA TRP A 131 1.77 12.13 0.69
C TRP A 131 0.38 12.38 1.28
N LYS A 132 0.00 11.72 2.39
CA LYS A 132 -1.27 11.97 3.09
C LYS A 132 -1.41 13.45 3.49
N ASN A 133 -0.31 14.09 3.86
CA ASN A 133 -0.29 15.51 4.24
C ASN A 133 -0.13 16.49 3.05
N ASN A 134 -0.18 16.01 1.81
CA ASN A 134 0.02 16.79 0.59
C ASN A 134 1.40 17.47 0.46
N ILE A 135 2.40 17.00 1.23
CA ILE A 135 3.80 17.43 1.13
C ILE A 135 4.47 16.72 -0.06
N HIS A 136 4.10 15.47 -0.30
CA HIS A 136 4.60 14.66 -1.42
C HIS A 136 3.48 14.30 -2.41
N GLY A 137 3.80 14.28 -3.70
CA GLY A 137 2.83 14.02 -4.77
C GLY A 137 2.11 15.28 -5.25
N LYS A 138 0.97 15.10 -5.92
CA LYS A 138 0.23 16.19 -6.57
C LYS A 138 -1.25 16.13 -6.21
N VAL A 139 -1.78 17.28 -5.78
CA VAL A 139 -3.22 17.52 -5.58
C VAL A 139 -3.70 18.50 -6.64
N VAL A 140 -4.88 18.25 -7.19
CA VAL A 140 -5.56 19.08 -8.19
C VAL A 140 -7.01 19.30 -7.79
N GLY A 141 -7.72 20.20 -8.50
CA GLY A 141 -9.11 20.53 -8.22
C GLY A 141 -9.27 21.88 -7.55
N GLY A 142 -10.30 22.03 -6.72
CA GLY A 142 -10.57 23.29 -6.03
C GLY A 142 -9.69 23.50 -4.80
N TRP A 143 -9.48 24.77 -4.43
CA TRP A 143 -8.71 25.14 -3.24
C TRP A 143 -9.39 24.72 -1.93
N LEU A 144 -10.72 24.84 -1.87
CA LEU A 144 -11.54 24.50 -0.71
C LEU A 144 -12.17 23.11 -0.84
N ASN A 145 -12.80 22.83 -1.98
CA ASN A 145 -13.59 21.62 -2.21
C ASN A 145 -13.11 20.87 -3.46
N ASN A 146 -13.51 19.60 -3.60
CA ASN A 146 -13.22 18.75 -4.76
C ASN A 146 -11.72 18.56 -5.03
N LYS A 147 -10.92 18.50 -3.96
CA LYS A 147 -9.50 18.14 -4.06
C LYS A 147 -9.38 16.68 -4.46
N LYS A 148 -8.55 16.44 -5.47
CA LYS A 148 -8.23 15.11 -5.97
C LYS A 148 -6.73 14.91 -5.92
N GLN A 149 -6.32 13.75 -5.42
CA GLN A 149 -4.93 13.44 -5.21
C GLN A 149 -4.47 12.36 -6.18
N HIS A 150 -3.31 12.59 -6.79
CA HIS A 150 -2.66 11.60 -7.63
C HIS A 150 -2.08 10.46 -6.78
N SER A 151 -2.26 9.23 -7.24
CA SER A 151 -1.60 8.05 -6.66
C SER A 151 -0.09 8.08 -6.91
N CYS A 152 0.68 7.26 -6.18
CA CYS A 152 2.13 7.13 -6.36
C CYS A 152 2.50 6.82 -7.83
N THR A 153 1.75 5.90 -8.44
CA THR A 153 1.94 5.43 -9.82
C THR A 153 1.48 6.42 -10.89
N SER A 154 0.99 7.60 -10.50
CA SER A 154 0.71 8.70 -11.42
C SER A 154 1.97 9.47 -11.81
N CYS A 155 3.00 9.45 -10.95
CA CYS A 155 4.27 10.14 -11.19
C CYS A 155 5.44 9.14 -11.31
N HIS A 156 5.38 8.04 -10.55
CA HIS A 156 6.40 6.99 -10.57
C HIS A 156 5.98 5.84 -11.48
N ASN A 157 6.94 5.28 -12.23
CA ASN A 157 6.72 4.00 -12.91
C ASN A 157 6.61 2.89 -11.85
N ALA A 158 5.52 2.11 -11.85
CA ALA A 158 5.30 1.08 -10.83
C ALA A 158 6.37 -0.04 -10.84
N HIS A 159 7.01 -0.27 -11.98
CA HIS A 159 8.06 -1.28 -12.14
C HIS A 159 9.47 -0.69 -12.06
N ASP A 160 9.62 0.64 -12.13
CA ASP A 160 10.88 1.36 -11.89
C ASP A 160 10.58 2.66 -11.10
N PRO A 161 10.24 2.56 -9.80
CA PRO A 161 9.68 3.69 -9.07
C PRO A 161 10.69 4.80 -8.79
N LYS A 162 11.98 4.50 -8.87
CA LYS A 162 13.03 5.47 -8.57
C LYS A 162 13.06 6.54 -9.68
N MET A 163 12.89 7.80 -9.30
CA MET A 163 13.05 8.91 -10.25
C MET A 163 14.50 8.99 -10.71
N LYS A 164 14.70 9.10 -12.03
CA LYS A 164 16.03 9.34 -12.59
C LYS A 164 16.49 10.74 -12.20
N GLN A 165 17.72 10.84 -11.70
CA GLN A 165 18.33 12.14 -11.47
C GLN A 165 18.53 12.82 -12.82
N VAL A 166 18.15 14.09 -12.88
CA VAL A 166 18.45 14.95 -14.02
C VAL A 166 19.57 15.89 -13.61
N ASP A 167 20.49 16.14 -14.52
CA ASP A 167 21.53 17.12 -14.28
C ASP A 167 20.90 18.50 -14.07
N PRO A 168 21.43 19.31 -13.13
CA PRO A 168 20.98 20.68 -12.98
C PRO A 168 21.12 21.42 -14.30
N ILE A 169 20.09 22.19 -14.67
CA ILE A 169 20.23 23.12 -15.78
C ILE A 169 21.31 24.16 -15.42
N PRO A 170 22.14 24.58 -16.39
CA PRO A 170 23.13 25.63 -16.18
C PRO A 170 22.49 26.89 -15.60
N GLU A 171 23.28 27.68 -14.85
CA GLU A 171 22.79 28.93 -14.28
C GLU A 171 22.18 29.84 -15.38
N PRO A 172 21.05 30.51 -15.10
CA PRO A 172 20.46 31.45 -16.03
C PRO A 172 21.48 32.56 -16.36
N THR A 173 21.72 32.82 -17.64
CA THR A 173 22.58 33.95 -18.02
C THR A 173 21.89 35.25 -17.65
N ARG A 174 22.56 36.12 -16.88
CA ARG A 174 22.07 37.46 -16.60
C ARG A 174 21.82 38.20 -17.92
N SER A 175 20.61 38.72 -18.12
CA SER A 175 20.32 39.56 -19.28
C SER A 175 21.30 40.74 -19.30
N LYS A 176 22.00 40.97 -20.41
CA LYS A 176 22.76 42.20 -20.59
C LYS A 176 21.75 43.36 -20.55
N LYS A 177 21.93 44.32 -19.63
CA LYS A 177 21.17 45.58 -19.68
C LYS A 177 21.45 46.22 -21.04
N SER A 178 20.38 46.56 -21.76
CA SER A 178 20.41 47.42 -22.95
C SER A 178 20.91 48.80 -22.61
#